data_AF-A0A3D0Q8C0-F1
#
_entry.id   AF-A0A3D0Q8C0-F1
#
_cell.length_a   1.000
_cell.length_b   1.000
_cell.length_c   1.000
_cell.angle_alpha   90.00
_cell.angle_beta   90.00
_cell.angle_gamma   90.00
#
_symmetry.space_group_name_H-M   'P 1'
#
loop_
_entity.id
_entity.type
_entity.pdbx_description
1 polymer ?
#
loop_
_entity_poly.entity_id
_entity_poly.type
_entity_poly.pdbx_seq_one_letter_code
_entity_poly.pdbx_strand_id
1 'polypeptide(L)'
;MNHKFFEHQLSAFVDRELTEEQTESMREHIGGCGACRRQVQQLESIRSQIRSAASVTLPDNFIYSVRSAIHREENESVAWLGTERLARNVVVGLCILVLGMVAFESYLEPQQSLGVDRYFNGEPADSAAQAFIGGQQELSKADVLMAALTK
;
A
#
# COMPACT_ATOMS: atom_id res chain seq x y z
N MET A 1 -19.46 5.87 30.31
CA MET A 1 -19.76 5.28 28.98
C MET A 1 -21.26 5.24 28.76
N ASN A 2 -21.73 5.50 27.53
CA ASN A 2 -23.14 5.68 27.20
C ASN A 2 -23.87 4.32 27.08
N HIS A 3 -24.49 3.87 28.18
CA HIS A 3 -25.14 2.56 28.30
C HIS A 3 -26.14 2.24 27.17
N LYS A 4 -26.95 3.23 26.75
CA LYS A 4 -27.96 3.07 25.71
C LYS A 4 -27.36 2.69 24.34
N PHE A 5 -26.18 3.22 24.02
CA PHE A 5 -25.48 2.91 22.78
C PHE A 5 -25.04 1.44 22.73
N PHE A 6 -24.55 0.89 23.85
CA PHE A 6 -24.14 -0.50 23.95
C PHE A 6 -25.35 -1.45 23.94
N GLU A 7 -26.45 -1.09 24.58
CA GLU A 7 -27.69 -1.88 24.59
C GLU A 7 -28.18 -2.18 23.16
N HIS A 8 -28.15 -1.19 22.26
CA HIS A 8 -28.54 -1.38 20.86
C HIS A 8 -27.60 -2.31 20.05
N GLN A 9 -26.38 -2.54 20.53
CA GLN A 9 -25.37 -3.34 19.84
C GLN A 9 -25.18 -4.74 20.44
N LEU A 10 -25.93 -5.11 21.49
CA LEU A 10 -25.78 -6.43 22.12
C LEU A 10 -26.15 -7.58 21.19
N SER A 11 -27.14 -7.43 20.32
CA SER A 11 -27.48 -8.45 19.32
C SER A 11 -26.32 -8.64 18.34
N ALA A 12 -25.82 -7.55 17.74
CA ALA A 12 -24.69 -7.57 16.83
C ALA A 12 -23.42 -8.16 17.49
N PHE A 13 -23.23 -7.91 18.79
CA PHE A 13 -22.15 -8.55 19.56
C PHE A 13 -22.33 -10.07 19.66
N VAL A 14 -23.53 -10.55 19.99
CA VAL A 14 -23.83 -12.00 20.06
C VAL A 14 -23.69 -12.66 18.69
N ASP A 15 -24.09 -11.97 17.63
CA ASP A 15 -24.03 -12.44 16.24
C ASP A 15 -22.63 -12.33 15.63
N ARG A 16 -21.68 -11.69 16.33
CA ARG A 16 -20.29 -11.43 15.90
C ARG A 16 -20.17 -10.54 14.66
N GLU A 17 -21.06 -9.56 14.57
CA GLU A 17 -21.13 -8.60 13.46
C GLU A 17 -20.41 -7.27 13.78
N LEU A 18 -19.91 -7.10 15.00
CA LEU A 18 -19.12 -5.94 15.40
C LEU A 18 -17.68 -6.04 14.88
N THR A 19 -17.07 -4.89 14.61
CA THR A 19 -15.63 -4.82 14.33
C THR A 19 -14.82 -5.22 15.58
N GLU A 20 -13.53 -5.51 15.41
CA GLU A 20 -12.66 -5.89 16.53
C GLU A 20 -12.59 -4.80 17.62
N GLU A 21 -12.45 -3.54 17.21
CA GLU A 21 -12.45 -2.38 18.11
C GLU A 21 -13.77 -2.24 18.89
N GLN A 22 -14.90 -2.36 18.19
CA GLN A 22 -16.23 -2.30 18.81
C GLN A 22 -16.45 -3.47 19.78
N THR A 23 -15.96 -4.66 19.43
CA THR A 23 -16.06 -5.85 20.26
C THR A 23 -15.30 -5.67 21.57
N GLU A 24 -14.09 -5.09 21.53
CA GLU A 24 -13.31 -4.85 22.75
C GLU A 24 -13.99 -3.83 23.67
N SER A 25 -14.46 -2.71 23.13
CA SER A 25 -15.21 -1.72 23.89
C SER A 25 -16.50 -2.30 24.51
N MET A 26 -17.17 -3.20 23.78
CA MET A 26 -18.35 -3.91 24.27
C MET A 26 -18.01 -4.87 25.42
N ARG A 27 -16.89 -5.62 25.33
CA ARG A 27 -16.43 -6.49 26.42
C ARG A 27 -16.14 -5.70 27.70
N GLU A 28 -15.47 -4.56 27.58
CA GLU A 28 -15.23 -3.66 28.70
C GLU A 28 -16.55 -3.20 29.34
N HIS A 29 -17.52 -2.78 28.52
CA HIS A 29 -18.84 -2.36 29.01
C HIS A 29 -19.58 -3.48 29.75
N ILE A 30 -19.63 -4.70 29.19
CA ILE A 30 -20.28 -5.86 29.81
C ILE A 30 -19.55 -6.30 31.09
N GLY A 31 -18.23 -6.08 31.15
CA GLY A 31 -17.41 -6.26 32.35
C GLY A 31 -17.86 -5.36 33.51
N GLY A 32 -18.23 -4.11 33.21
CA GLY A 32 -18.72 -3.13 34.19
C GLY A 32 -20.23 -3.06 34.39
N CYS A 33 -21.04 -3.56 33.46
CA CYS A 33 -22.51 -3.42 33.47
C CYS A 33 -23.24 -4.76 33.62
N GLY A 34 -23.81 -5.00 34.80
CA GLY A 34 -24.60 -6.21 35.08
C GLY A 34 -25.94 -6.29 34.33
N ALA A 35 -26.49 -5.17 33.86
CA ALA A 35 -27.71 -5.17 33.04
C ALA A 35 -27.44 -5.71 31.63
N CYS A 36 -26.45 -5.15 30.93
CA CYS A 36 -26.04 -5.63 29.60
C CYS A 36 -25.54 -7.07 29.65
N ARG A 37 -24.82 -7.47 30.70
CA ARG A 37 -24.39 -8.87 30.87
C ARG A 37 -25.56 -9.85 30.90
N ARG A 38 -26.61 -9.53 31.65
CA ARG A 38 -27.82 -10.37 31.72
C ARG A 38 -28.54 -10.43 30.39
N GLN A 39 -28.64 -9.32 29.67
CA GLN A 39 -29.24 -9.28 28.34
C GLN A 39 -28.46 -10.15 27.34
N VAL A 40 -27.12 -10.10 27.34
CA VAL A 40 -26.29 -10.98 26.49
C VAL A 40 -26.52 -12.45 26.82
N GLN A 41 -26.54 -12.81 28.11
CA GLN A 41 -26.82 -14.19 28.52
C GLN A 41 -28.20 -14.68 28.06
N GLN A 42 -29.21 -13.80 28.08
CA GLN A 42 -30.55 -14.13 27.57
C GLN A 42 -30.54 -14.36 26.06
N LEU A 43 -29.88 -13.49 25.30
CA LEU A 43 -29.74 -13.63 23.85
C LEU A 43 -28.99 -14.92 23.47
N GLU A 44 -27.90 -15.23 24.17
CA GLU A 44 -27.16 -16.49 23.97
C GLU A 44 -28.00 -17.72 24.30
N SER A 45 -28.80 -17.66 25.37
CA SER A 45 -29.73 -18.74 25.73
C SER A 45 -30.75 -18.99 24.63
N ILE A 46 -31.40 -17.93 24.12
CA ILE A 46 -32.35 -18.04 23.01
C ILE A 46 -31.66 -18.66 21.78
N ARG A 47 -30.47 -18.17 21.42
CA ARG A 47 -29.69 -18.71 20.29
C ARG A 47 -29.41 -20.21 20.46
N SER A 48 -29.01 -20.64 21.66
CA SER A 48 -28.74 -22.05 21.93
C SER A 48 -29.98 -22.94 21.79
N GLN A 49 -31.15 -22.45 22.24
CA GLN A 49 -32.42 -23.16 22.11
C GLN A 49 -32.85 -23.30 20.65
N ILE A 50 -32.67 -22.25 19.84
CA ILE A 50 -32.95 -22.30 18.40
C ILE A 50 -32.04 -23.33 17.73
N ARG A 51 -30.74 -23.34 18.06
CA ARG A 51 -29.77 -24.30 17.50
C ARG A 51 -30.07 -25.73 17.87
N SER A 52 -30.58 -26.00 19.07
CA SER A 52 -30.93 -27.35 19.50
C SER A 52 -32.28 -27.82 18.98
N ALA A 53 -33.21 -26.90 18.66
CA ALA A 53 -34.52 -27.24 18.13
C ALA A 53 -34.50 -27.77 16.68
N ALA A 54 -33.48 -27.40 15.89
CA ALA A 54 -33.39 -27.77 14.48
C ALA A 54 -32.34 -28.86 14.23
N SER A 55 -32.78 -30.12 14.13
CA SER A 55 -31.96 -31.18 13.54
C SER A 55 -32.13 -31.14 12.02
N VAL A 56 -31.21 -30.47 11.32
CA VAL A 56 -31.18 -30.48 9.86
C VAL A 56 -30.41 -31.73 9.40
N THR A 57 -31.08 -32.64 8.70
CA THR A 57 -30.42 -33.75 8.02
C THR A 57 -29.82 -33.23 6.71
N LEU A 58 -28.49 -33.24 6.60
CA LEU A 58 -27.80 -32.87 5.38
C LEU A 58 -27.88 -34.01 4.35
N PRO A 59 -28.06 -33.72 3.05
CA PRO A 59 -27.89 -34.71 1.99
C PRO A 59 -26.48 -35.29 1.98
N ASP A 60 -26.34 -36.59 1.68
CA ASP A 60 -25.05 -37.31 1.70
C ASP A 60 -23.98 -36.68 0.80
N ASN A 61 -24.39 -36.04 -0.30
CA ASN A 61 -23.51 -35.39 -1.27
C ASN A 61 -23.23 -33.91 -0.96
N PHE A 62 -23.78 -33.35 0.12
CA PHE A 62 -23.63 -31.92 0.44
C PHE A 62 -22.16 -31.53 0.62
N ILE A 63 -21.40 -32.33 1.37
CA ILE A 63 -19.97 -32.07 1.61
C ILE A 63 -19.18 -32.07 0.30
N TYR A 64 -19.53 -32.97 -0.64
CA TYR A 64 -18.91 -33.00 -1.96
C TYR A 64 -19.25 -31.74 -2.77
N SER A 65 -20.52 -31.33 -2.78
CA SER A 65 -20.94 -30.11 -3.49
C SER A 65 -20.25 -28.85 -2.95
N VAL A 66 -20.18 -28.68 -1.62
CA VAL A 66 -19.50 -27.54 -0.98
C VAL A 66 -18.01 -27.52 -1.32
N ARG A 67 -17.33 -28.67 -1.19
CA ARG A 67 -15.90 -28.77 -1.53
C ARG A 67 -15.65 -28.43 -3.01
N SER A 68 -16.50 -28.92 -3.91
CA SER A 68 -16.37 -28.64 -5.34
C SER A 68 -16.59 -27.15 -5.68
N ALA A 69 -17.50 -26.47 -4.97
CA ALA A 69 -17.75 -25.05 -5.16
C ALA A 69 -16.57 -24.18 -4.68
N ILE A 70 -15.99 -24.48 -3.52
CA ILE A 70 -14.83 -23.76 -2.97
C ILE A 70 -13.63 -23.87 -3.91
N HIS A 71 -13.31 -25.07 -4.39
CA HIS A 71 -12.20 -25.25 -5.33
C HIS A 71 -12.42 -24.56 -6.68
N ARG A 72 -13.67 -24.36 -7.09
CA ARG A 72 -13.97 -23.66 -8.35
C ARG A 72 -13.68 -22.17 -8.23
N GLU A 73 -14.03 -21.53 -7.13
CA GLU A 73 -13.71 -20.12 -6.88
C GLU A 73 -12.20 -19.87 -6.79
N GLU A 74 -11.44 -20.78 -6.16
CA GLU A 74 -9.98 -20.68 -6.09
C GLU A 74 -9.34 -20.77 -7.49
N ASN A 75 -9.82 -21.70 -8.33
CA ASN A 75 -9.29 -21.90 -9.68
C ASN A 75 -9.76 -20.85 -10.70
N GLU A 76 -10.88 -20.16 -10.47
CA GLU A 76 -11.37 -19.08 -11.33
C GLU A 76 -10.60 -17.76 -11.11
N SER A 77 -9.82 -17.62 -10.02
CA SER A 77 -9.16 -16.35 -9.67
C SER A 77 -7.91 -16.00 -10.50
N VAL A 78 -7.31 -16.94 -11.25
CA VAL A 78 -6.18 -16.66 -12.16
C VAL A 78 -6.15 -17.65 -13.34
N ALA A 79 -7.24 -17.71 -14.10
CA ALA A 79 -7.21 -18.28 -15.46
C ALA A 79 -7.16 -17.13 -16.49
N TRP A 80 -6.23 -16.18 -16.32
CA TRP A 80 -5.90 -15.23 -17.38
C TRP A 80 -5.12 -16.02 -18.44
N LEU A 81 -5.85 -16.45 -19.48
CA LEU A 81 -5.45 -17.16 -20.71
C LEU A 81 -4.03 -17.75 -20.73
N GLY A 82 -3.87 -19.01 -21.17
CA GLY A 82 -2.60 -19.76 -21.32
C GLY A 82 -1.47 -19.14 -22.19
N THR A 83 -1.48 -17.82 -22.42
CA THR A 83 -0.42 -16.97 -22.94
C THR A 83 0.72 -16.73 -21.95
N GLU A 84 0.63 -17.10 -20.67
CA GLU A 84 1.71 -16.88 -19.68
C GLU A 84 3.07 -17.47 -20.11
N ARG A 85 3.07 -18.66 -20.74
CA ARG A 85 4.29 -19.27 -21.26
C ARG A 85 4.87 -18.46 -22.42
N LEU A 86 4.01 -17.89 -23.25
CA LEU A 86 4.38 -17.13 -24.44
C LEU A 86 4.87 -15.72 -24.04
N ALA A 87 4.16 -15.06 -23.12
CA ALA A 87 4.55 -13.78 -22.54
C ALA A 87 5.89 -13.87 -21.80
N ARG A 88 6.11 -14.93 -20.99
CA ARG A 88 7.40 -15.16 -20.32
C ARG A 88 8.55 -15.31 -21.32
N ASN A 89 8.35 -16.11 -22.37
CA ASN A 89 9.38 -16.31 -23.39
C ASN A 89 9.67 -15.01 -24.17
N VAL A 90 8.64 -14.20 -24.45
CA VAL A 90 8.78 -12.90 -25.12
C VAL A 90 9.56 -11.91 -24.25
N VAL A 91 9.24 -11.81 -22.95
CA VAL A 91 9.95 -10.92 -22.01
C VAL A 91 11.42 -11.32 -21.89
N VAL A 92 11.71 -12.60 -21.68
CA VAL A 92 13.09 -13.10 -21.60
C VAL A 92 13.85 -12.84 -22.90
N GLY A 93 13.21 -13.08 -24.05
CA GLY A 93 13.79 -12.78 -25.35
C GLY A 93 14.13 -11.31 -25.53
N LEU A 94 13.24 -10.39 -25.12
CA LEU A 94 13.48 -8.95 -25.14
C LEU A 94 14.65 -8.55 -24.24
N CYS A 95 14.73 -9.07 -23.01
CA CYS A 95 15.85 -8.79 -22.12
C CYS A 95 17.19 -9.24 -22.70
N ILE A 96 17.24 -10.44 -23.28
CA ILE A 96 18.46 -10.96 -23.93
C ILE A 96 18.84 -10.08 -25.13
N LEU A 97 17.87 -9.65 -25.92
CA LEU A 97 18.10 -8.79 -27.08
C LEU A 97 18.69 -7.44 -26.66
N VAL A 98 18.14 -6.79 -25.63
CA VAL A 98 18.65 -5.52 -25.11
C VAL A 98 20.07 -5.67 -24.57
N LEU A 99 20.33 -6.72 -23.78
CA LEU A 99 21.68 -6.99 -23.26
C LEU A 99 22.68 -7.27 -24.39
N GLY A 100 22.24 -8.00 -25.41
CA GLY A 100 23.04 -8.25 -26.61
C GLY A 100 23.37 -6.97 -27.37
N MET A 101 22.41 -6.05 -27.49
CA MET A 101 22.61 -4.77 -28.18
C MET A 101 23.62 -3.87 -27.43
N VAL A 102 23.51 -3.77 -26.10
CA VAL A 102 24.47 -3.02 -25.26
C VAL A 102 25.88 -3.63 -25.33
N ALA A 103 25.97 -4.96 -25.26
CA ALA A 103 27.24 -5.66 -25.41
C ALA A 103 27.82 -5.44 -26.82
N PHE A 104 26.98 -5.44 -27.85
CA PHE A 104 27.40 -5.24 -29.24
C PHE A 104 27.94 -3.83 -29.49
N GLU A 105 27.28 -2.79 -28.96
CA GLU A 105 27.83 -1.42 -28.96
C GLU A 105 29.18 -1.36 -28.24
N SER A 106 29.29 -2.03 -27.08
CA SER A 106 30.56 -2.12 -26.33
C SER A 106 31.68 -2.83 -27.10
N TYR A 107 31.35 -3.75 -28.02
CA TYR A 107 32.32 -4.46 -28.86
C TYR A 107 32.72 -3.65 -30.10
N LEU A 108 31.79 -2.87 -30.66
CA LEU A 108 32.05 -2.07 -31.86
C LEU A 108 32.82 -0.78 -31.57
N GLU A 109 32.73 -0.23 -30.36
CA GLU A 109 33.52 0.93 -29.93
C GLU A 109 34.45 0.57 -28.75
N PRO A 110 35.64 -0.01 -29.00
CA PRO A 110 36.55 -0.37 -27.91
C PRO A 110 37.18 0.83 -27.18
N GLN A 111 37.02 2.07 -27.66
CA GLN A 111 37.65 3.25 -27.06
C GLN A 111 36.95 4.55 -27.48
N GLN A 112 35.93 4.97 -26.71
CA GLN A 112 35.77 6.38 -26.35
C GLN A 112 35.38 6.43 -24.88
N SER A 113 36.38 6.61 -24.02
CA SER A 113 36.17 6.95 -22.62
C SER A 113 35.31 8.22 -22.55
N LEU A 114 34.02 8.03 -22.29
CA LEU A 114 33.07 9.07 -21.92
C LEU A 114 33.52 9.67 -20.58
N GLY A 115 34.48 10.59 -20.62
CA GLY A 115 34.61 11.74 -19.73
C GLY A 115 34.53 11.53 -18.21
N VAL A 116 34.89 10.37 -17.67
CA VAL A 116 34.94 10.16 -16.20
C VAL A 116 36.13 10.89 -15.58
N ASP A 117 37.21 11.12 -16.35
CA ASP A 117 38.40 11.84 -15.87
C ASP A 117 38.10 13.31 -15.47
N ARG A 118 37.05 13.93 -16.03
CA ARG A 118 36.63 15.30 -15.66
C ARG A 118 36.02 15.42 -14.27
N TYR A 119 35.50 14.32 -13.71
CA TYR A 119 34.94 14.34 -12.36
C TYR A 119 35.97 13.97 -11.29
N PHE A 120 37.00 13.21 -11.65
CA PHE A 120 38.04 12.75 -10.71
C PHE A 120 39.23 13.70 -10.61
N ASN A 121 39.66 14.30 -11.72
CA ASN A 121 40.73 15.30 -11.70
C ASN A 121 40.07 16.68 -11.63
N GLY A 122 39.79 17.13 -10.41
CA GLY A 122 39.15 18.40 -10.07
C GLY A 122 39.94 19.62 -10.53
N GLU A 123 40.04 19.84 -11.83
CA GLU A 123 40.27 21.15 -12.38
C GLU A 123 38.96 21.95 -12.26
N PRO A 124 38.95 23.08 -11.53
CA PRO A 124 37.78 23.93 -11.52
C PRO A 124 37.51 24.39 -12.96
N ALA A 125 36.33 24.05 -13.45
CA ALA A 125 35.73 24.70 -14.60
C ALA A 125 35.45 26.17 -14.23
N ASP A 126 36.50 26.97 -14.20
CA ASP A 126 36.48 28.42 -14.15
C ASP A 126 35.73 28.98 -15.37
N SER A 127 35.47 30.29 -15.34
CA SER A 127 35.28 31.18 -16.50
C SER A 127 33.86 31.72 -16.74
N ALA A 128 32.77 30.95 -16.57
CA ALA A 128 31.42 31.48 -16.85
C ALA A 128 30.84 32.32 -15.69
N ALA A 129 31.01 31.88 -14.44
CA ALA A 129 30.43 32.57 -13.27
C ALA A 129 31.26 33.78 -12.79
N GLN A 130 32.59 33.74 -12.94
CA GLN A 130 33.46 34.85 -12.51
C GLN A 130 33.42 36.05 -13.45
N ALA A 131 33.19 35.87 -14.76
CA ALA A 131 33.00 36.96 -15.70
C ALA A 131 31.71 37.77 -15.43
N PHE A 132 30.68 37.13 -14.86
CA PHE A 132 29.41 37.78 -14.53
C PHE A 132 29.44 38.48 -13.16
N ILE A 133 30.23 37.97 -12.21
CA ILE A 133 30.31 38.51 -10.84
C ILE A 133 31.40 39.59 -10.69
N GLY A 134 32.43 39.62 -11.55
CA GLY A 134 33.48 40.66 -11.55
C GLY A 134 33.08 42.02 -12.15
N GLY A 135 31.87 42.15 -12.72
CA GLY A 135 31.41 43.33 -13.45
C GLY A 135 30.50 44.30 -12.68
N GLN A 136 30.04 43.96 -11.47
CA GLN A 136 29.27 44.90 -10.65
C GLN A 136 30.19 45.66 -9.70
N GLN A 137 30.54 46.87 -10.16
CA GLN A 137 31.19 47.96 -9.44
C GLN A 137 30.79 48.07 -7.96
N GLU A 138 31.79 48.33 -7.13
CA GLU A 138 31.64 48.87 -5.78
C GLU A 138 30.73 50.12 -5.81
N LEU A 139 29.47 49.95 -5.42
CA LEU A 139 28.62 51.07 -5.06
C LEU A 139 29.19 51.69 -3.79
N SER A 140 29.98 52.75 -3.97
CA SER A 140 30.51 53.56 -2.90
C SER A 140 29.35 54.14 -2.08
N LYS A 141 29.51 54.17 -0.75
CA LYS A 141 28.48 54.69 0.17
C LYS A 141 28.03 56.12 -0.16
N ALA A 142 28.87 56.89 -0.86
CA ALA A 142 28.53 58.23 -1.34
C ALA A 142 27.40 58.23 -2.39
N ASP A 143 27.34 57.24 -3.27
CA ASP A 143 26.34 57.16 -4.35
C ASP A 143 24.96 56.78 -3.82
N VAL A 144 24.92 55.90 -2.82
CA VAL A 144 23.67 55.53 -2.11
C VAL A 144 23.12 56.72 -1.32
N LEU A 145 23.99 57.52 -0.70
CA LEU A 145 23.59 58.72 0.04
C LEU A 145 23.04 59.82 -0.87
N MET A 146 23.63 60.02 -2.06
CA MET A 146 23.13 61.00 -3.04
C MET A 146 21.77 60.57 -3.65
N ALA A 147 21.55 59.28 -3.85
CA ALA A 147 20.26 58.75 -4.33
C ALA A 147 19.14 58.86 -3.27
N ALA A 148 19.47 58.80 -1.98
CA ALA A 148 18.50 58.91 -0.89
C ALA A 148 18.09 60.37 -0.57
N LEU A 149 18.94 61.35 -0.88
CA LEU A 149 18.69 62.77 -0.60
C LEU A 149 18.01 63.52 -1.75
N THR A 150 17.83 62.88 -2.91
CA THR A 150 17.20 63.50 -4.09
C THR A 150 15.76 63.02 -4.34
N LYS A 151 15.07 62.52 -3.30
CA LYS A 151 13.64 62.18 -3.35
C LYS A 151 12.84 62.86 -2.24
#